data_AF-A0A3M2LPS9-F1
#
_entry.id   AF-A0A3M2LPS9-F1
#
_cell.length_a   1.000
_cell.length_b   1.000
_cell.length_c   1.000
_cell.angle_alpha   90.00
_cell.angle_beta   90.00
_cell.angle_gamma   90.00
#
_symmetry.space_group_name_H-M   'P 1'
#
loop_
_entity.id
_entity.type
_entity.pdbx_description
1 polymer ?
#
loop_
_entity_poly.entity_id
_entity_poly.type
_entity_poly.pdbx_seq_one_letter_code
_entity_poly.pdbx_strand_id
1 'polypeptide(L)'
;MTLGAPLLATLAEEGERRSQPVTDWAERIGWVVGLLLLVALVYWLMRQGWKWRATLQSDLPAPEPQPEDLPEDPAEARLAFTGRYHGTTVAGQWLERIVAHGLGVRSRAEVTLTERGVAVARPGAGDFLIPADAVLGARLDKGIAGKVLTEGGLLVITWRLGERTLDTGFRSDRAADHAAWVEALGHHLPAPLAPQPPADGARPSHATDNATEPEGAR
;
A
#
# COMPACT_ATOMS: atom_id res chain seq x y z
N MET A 1 46.07 -5.15 80.74
CA MET A 1 45.10 -6.08 80.14
C MET A 1 43.70 -5.48 80.30
N THR A 2 43.15 -4.87 79.24
CA THR A 2 41.71 -4.69 78.95
C THR A 2 41.56 -3.95 77.61
N LEU A 3 42.14 -4.51 76.55
CA LEU A 3 41.83 -4.14 75.17
C LEU A 3 40.61 -4.96 74.75
N GLY A 4 39.40 -4.45 75.00
CA GLY A 4 38.16 -5.16 74.66
C GLY A 4 36.96 -4.25 74.35
N ALA A 5 37.01 -2.98 74.73
CA ALA A 5 35.91 -2.05 74.51
C ALA A 5 35.73 -1.52 73.06
N PRO A 6 36.79 -1.25 72.26
CA PRO A 6 36.56 -0.61 70.96
C PRO A 6 36.02 -1.59 69.91
N LEU A 7 36.28 -2.90 70.05
CA LEU A 7 35.82 -3.93 69.11
C LEU A 7 34.30 -4.19 69.22
N LEU A 8 33.74 -4.10 70.44
CA LEU A 8 32.30 -4.32 70.65
C LEU A 8 31.46 -3.13 70.16
N ALA A 9 32.01 -1.91 70.20
CA ALA A 9 31.35 -0.74 69.63
C ALA A 9 31.30 -0.77 68.10
N THR A 10 32.38 -1.23 67.44
CA THR A 10 32.42 -1.38 65.98
C THR A 10 31.52 -2.51 65.47
N LEU A 11 31.42 -3.63 66.20
CA LEU A 11 30.51 -4.73 65.84
C LEU A 11 29.03 -4.36 66.07
N ALA A 12 28.73 -3.47 67.01
CA ALA A 12 27.39 -2.95 67.23
C ALA A 12 26.94 -2.00 66.10
N GLU A 13 27.85 -1.20 65.54
CA GLU A 13 27.54 -0.34 64.39
C GLU A 13 27.39 -1.12 63.06
N GLU A 14 28.12 -2.22 62.89
CA GLU A 14 28.01 -3.08 61.69
C GLU A 14 26.66 -3.82 61.59
N GLY A 15 25.97 -4.01 62.73
CA GLY A 15 24.68 -4.71 62.79
C GLY A 15 23.45 -3.88 62.36
N GLU A 16 23.56 -2.55 62.25
CA GLU A 16 22.37 -1.69 62.15
C GLU A 16 22.00 -1.13 60.77
N ARG A 17 22.83 -1.23 59.70
CA ARG A 17 22.51 -0.52 58.44
C ARG A 17 22.83 -1.27 57.16
N ARG A 18 21.83 -2.03 56.69
CA ARG A 18 21.03 -1.72 55.48
C ARG A 18 20.18 -2.94 55.14
N SER A 19 19.07 -3.09 55.86
CA SER A 19 17.90 -3.72 55.26
C SER A 19 17.51 -2.80 54.09
N GLN A 20 17.87 -3.16 52.86
CA GLN A 20 17.33 -2.47 51.69
C GLN A 20 15.80 -2.46 51.86
N PRO A 21 15.14 -1.30 51.75
CA PRO A 21 13.68 -1.25 51.83
C PRO A 21 13.17 -2.31 50.86
N VAL A 22 12.39 -3.25 51.40
CA VAL A 22 11.81 -4.34 50.61
C VAL A 22 11.10 -3.64 49.47
N THR A 23 11.56 -3.94 48.25
CA THR A 23 11.02 -3.42 47.00
C THR A 23 9.55 -3.09 47.16
N ASP A 24 9.13 -1.85 46.87
CA ASP A 24 7.74 -1.44 46.96
C ASP A 24 6.94 -2.17 45.86
N TRP A 25 6.58 -3.41 46.16
CA TRP A 25 5.95 -4.33 45.21
C TRP A 25 4.61 -3.77 44.74
N ALA A 26 3.94 -2.96 45.58
CA ALA A 26 2.74 -2.24 45.20
C ALA A 26 3.01 -1.21 44.09
N GLU A 27 4.10 -0.43 44.20
CA GLU A 27 4.51 0.50 43.16
C GLU A 27 4.84 -0.23 41.85
N ARG A 28 5.62 -1.32 41.94
CA ARG A 28 5.99 -2.12 40.75
C ARG A 28 4.77 -2.78 40.10
N ILE A 29 3.85 -3.31 40.89
CA ILE A 29 2.59 -3.87 40.38
C ILE A 29 1.77 -2.75 39.71
N GLY A 30 1.72 -1.55 40.30
CA GLY A 30 1.10 -0.37 39.70
C GLY A 30 1.67 -0.04 38.32
N TRP A 31 3.00 0.03 38.20
CA TRP A 31 3.68 0.25 36.91
C TRP A 31 3.40 -0.86 35.90
N VAL A 32 3.40 -2.13 36.32
CA VAL A 32 3.09 -3.27 35.45
C VAL A 32 1.64 -3.23 34.97
N VAL A 33 0.68 -2.97 35.86
CA VAL A 33 -0.73 -2.84 35.50
C VAL A 33 -0.93 -1.64 34.56
N GLY A 34 -0.32 -0.50 34.85
CA GLY A 34 -0.35 0.68 33.99
C GLY A 34 0.21 0.39 32.59
N LEU A 35 1.34 -0.32 32.51
CA LEU A 35 1.93 -0.75 31.25
C LEU A 35 1.01 -1.71 30.49
N LEU A 36 0.41 -2.69 31.16
CA LEU A 36 -0.52 -3.64 30.53
C LEU A 36 -1.77 -2.93 30.00
N LEU A 37 -2.33 -1.98 30.74
CA LEU A 37 -3.46 -1.17 30.29
C LEU A 37 -3.09 -0.29 29.10
N LEU A 38 -1.92 0.32 29.09
CA LEU A 38 -1.41 1.09 27.96
C LEU A 38 -1.25 0.21 26.71
N VAL A 39 -0.65 -0.98 26.86
CA VAL A 39 -0.50 -1.95 25.78
C VAL A 39 -1.88 -2.36 25.26
N ALA A 40 -2.82 -2.72 26.14
CA ALA A 40 -4.17 -3.09 25.76
C ALA A 40 -4.90 -1.95 25.02
N LEU A 41 -4.73 -0.71 25.46
CA LEU A 41 -5.28 0.47 24.81
C LEU A 41 -4.69 0.68 23.41
N VAL A 42 -3.37 0.54 23.25
CA VAL A 42 -2.70 0.62 21.94
C VAL A 42 -3.23 -0.46 21.00
N TYR A 43 -3.33 -1.72 21.45
CA TYR A 43 -3.92 -2.80 20.66
C TYR A 43 -5.38 -2.53 20.30
N TRP A 44 -6.16 -1.95 21.22
CA TRP A 44 -7.54 -1.56 20.96
C TRP A 44 -7.64 -0.46 19.90
N LEU A 45 -6.80 0.58 19.98
CA LEU A 45 -6.74 1.65 18.98
C LEU A 45 -6.29 1.14 17.61
N MET A 46 -5.29 0.24 17.55
CA MET A 46 -4.88 -0.41 16.30
C MET A 46 -6.03 -1.20 15.69
N ARG A 47 -6.76 -1.98 16.50
CA ARG A 47 -7.94 -2.72 16.05
C ARG A 47 -9.04 -1.79 15.53
N GLN A 48 -9.25 -0.65 16.20
CA GLN A 48 -10.26 0.32 15.76
C GLN A 48 -9.86 1.02 14.47
N GLY A 49 -8.57 1.34 14.31
CA GLY A 49 -8.01 1.84 13.04
C GLY A 49 -8.22 0.85 11.89
N TRP A 50 -8.04 -0.45 12.12
CA TRP A 50 -8.31 -1.48 11.11
C TRP A 50 -9.80 -1.59 10.75
N LYS A 51 -10.70 -1.49 11.74
CA LYS A 51 -12.14 -1.46 11.50
C LYS A 51 -12.56 -0.22 10.70
N TRP A 52 -12.02 0.95 11.02
CA TRP A 52 -12.24 2.18 10.26
C TRP A 52 -11.74 2.09 8.82
N ARG A 53 -10.60 1.44 8.58
CA ARG A 53 -10.14 1.19 7.22
C ARG A 53 -11.07 0.26 6.43
N ALA A 54 -11.67 -0.73 7.09
CA ALA A 54 -12.64 -1.62 6.45
C ALA A 54 -13.94 -0.86 6.08
N THR A 55 -14.40 0.07 6.93
CA THR A 55 -15.59 0.89 6.63
C THR A 55 -15.37 1.89 5.49
N LEU A 56 -14.14 2.30 5.22
CA LEU A 56 -13.86 3.20 4.07
C LEU A 56 -14.11 2.53 2.71
N GLN A 57 -14.19 1.19 2.67
CA GLN A 57 -14.39 0.41 1.44
C GLN A 57 -15.73 -0.34 1.40
N SER A 58 -16.56 -0.26 2.44
CA SER A 58 -17.86 -0.93 2.48
C SER A 58 -18.86 -0.38 1.48
N ASP A 59 -18.68 0.89 1.09
CA ASP A 59 -19.62 1.61 0.23
C ASP A 59 -19.33 1.38 -1.26
N LEU A 60 -18.28 0.62 -1.59
CA LEU A 60 -17.95 0.28 -2.96
C LEU A 60 -18.98 -0.72 -3.51
N PRO A 61 -19.70 -0.38 -4.59
CA PRO A 61 -20.58 -1.34 -5.24
C PRO A 61 -19.75 -2.48 -5.84
N ALA A 62 -20.40 -3.64 -6.02
CA ALA A 62 -19.77 -4.74 -6.73
C ALA A 62 -19.48 -4.32 -8.19
N PRO A 63 -18.30 -4.65 -8.75
CA PRO A 63 -18.04 -4.50 -10.18
C PRO A 63 -19.07 -5.27 -11.00
N GLU A 64 -19.35 -4.80 -12.22
CA GLU A 64 -20.20 -5.53 -13.15
C GLU A 64 -19.53 -6.88 -13.47
N PRO A 65 -20.26 -8.01 -13.36
CA PRO A 65 -19.70 -9.30 -13.74
C PRO A 65 -19.34 -9.27 -15.23
N GLN A 66 -18.24 -9.93 -15.57
CA GLN A 66 -17.90 -10.12 -16.97
C GLN A 66 -19.03 -10.90 -17.67
N PRO A 67 -19.53 -10.45 -18.84
CA PRO A 67 -20.49 -11.22 -19.62
C PRO A 67 -19.92 -12.59 -19.95
N GLU A 68 -20.70 -13.66 -19.70
CA GLU A 68 -20.32 -15.03 -20.08
C GLU A 68 -20.15 -15.15 -21.61
N ASP A 69 -20.83 -14.28 -22.37
CA ASP A 69 -20.81 -14.21 -23.83
C ASP A 69 -19.67 -13.30 -24.36
N LEU A 70 -18.49 -13.30 -23.73
CA LEU A 70 -17.38 -12.53 -24.28
C LEU A 70 -17.00 -13.11 -25.65
N PRO A 71 -16.85 -12.28 -26.69
CA PRO A 71 -16.49 -12.81 -28.00
C PRO A 71 -15.17 -13.57 -27.91
N GLU A 72 -15.24 -14.90 -28.14
CA GLU A 72 -14.08 -15.72 -28.47
C GLU A 72 -13.52 -15.34 -29.86
N ASP A 73 -14.34 -14.65 -30.66
CA ASP A 73 -13.99 -14.21 -32.00
C ASP A 73 -13.08 -12.95 -31.96
N PRO A 74 -11.83 -13.03 -32.45
CA PRO A 74 -10.92 -11.90 -32.52
C PRO A 74 -11.46 -10.70 -33.31
N ALA A 75 -12.51 -10.88 -34.12
CA ALA A 75 -13.12 -9.81 -34.91
C ALA A 75 -13.86 -8.74 -34.10
N GLU A 76 -14.36 -9.08 -32.90
CA GLU A 76 -15.10 -8.14 -32.04
C GLU A 76 -14.23 -7.51 -30.94
N ALA A 77 -13.06 -8.09 -30.68
CA ALA A 77 -12.08 -7.54 -29.74
C ALA A 77 -11.20 -6.49 -30.45
N ARG A 78 -11.24 -5.24 -29.99
CA ARG A 78 -10.37 -4.18 -30.51
C ARG A 78 -8.91 -4.44 -30.15
N LEU A 79 -8.67 -4.89 -28.93
CA LEU A 79 -7.36 -5.27 -28.41
C LEU A 79 -7.51 -6.39 -27.38
N ALA A 80 -6.53 -7.28 -27.30
CA ALA A 80 -6.45 -8.29 -26.26
C ALA A 80 -5.00 -8.52 -25.83
N PHE A 81 -4.78 -8.74 -24.54
CA PHE A 81 -3.49 -9.22 -24.03
C PHE A 81 -3.67 -10.13 -22.82
N THR A 82 -2.63 -10.92 -22.57
CA THR A 82 -2.47 -11.71 -21.36
C THR A 82 -1.33 -11.15 -20.51
N GLY A 83 -1.45 -11.27 -19.20
CA GLY A 83 -0.45 -10.76 -18.29
C GLY A 83 -0.80 -10.94 -16.82
N ARG A 84 -0.39 -9.96 -16.02
CA ARG A 84 -0.60 -9.94 -14.57
C ARG A 84 -1.44 -8.75 -14.14
N TYR A 85 -2.39 -9.05 -13.26
CA TYR A 85 -3.16 -8.08 -12.52
C TYR A 85 -2.48 -7.79 -11.17
N HIS A 86 -2.17 -6.52 -10.92
CA HIS A 86 -1.45 -6.09 -9.73
C HIS A 86 -2.35 -5.65 -8.57
N GLY A 87 -3.62 -5.37 -8.87
CA GLY A 87 -4.63 -4.87 -7.94
C GLY A 87 -5.25 -3.58 -8.43
N THR A 88 -6.38 -3.24 -7.82
CA THR A 88 -7.02 -1.93 -7.94
C THR A 88 -6.75 -1.10 -6.69
N THR A 89 -6.55 0.20 -6.87
CA THR A 89 -6.36 1.19 -5.80
C THR A 89 -7.36 2.34 -5.96
N VAL A 90 -7.50 3.16 -4.92
CA VAL A 90 -8.11 4.49 -5.09
C VAL A 90 -7.25 5.29 -6.07
N ALA A 91 -7.88 6.01 -7.00
CA ALA A 91 -7.16 6.75 -8.02
C ALA A 91 -6.21 7.79 -7.40
N GLY A 92 -4.98 7.84 -7.91
CA GLY A 92 -3.92 8.69 -7.38
C GLY A 92 -3.33 8.24 -6.03
N GLN A 93 -3.92 7.26 -5.36
CA GLN A 93 -3.43 6.72 -4.08
C GLN A 93 -2.91 5.29 -4.26
N TRP A 94 -1.76 5.14 -4.92
CA TRP A 94 -1.19 3.85 -5.31
C TRP A 94 -0.88 2.87 -4.15
N LEU A 95 -0.90 3.32 -2.90
CA LEU A 95 -0.78 2.46 -1.70
C LEU A 95 -2.13 2.02 -1.14
N GLU A 96 -3.22 2.71 -1.48
CA GLU A 96 -4.56 2.43 -0.99
C GLU A 96 -5.23 1.35 -1.84
N ARG A 97 -4.87 0.10 -1.56
CA ARG A 97 -5.43 -1.09 -2.22
C ARG A 97 -6.91 -1.27 -1.85
N ILE A 98 -7.75 -1.51 -2.86
CA ILE A 98 -9.13 -1.91 -2.67
C ILE A 98 -9.15 -3.40 -2.32
N VAL A 99 -9.72 -3.75 -1.17
CA VAL A 99 -9.84 -5.15 -0.70
C VAL A 99 -11.23 -5.72 -1.01
N ALA A 100 -12.23 -4.84 -1.16
CA ALA A 100 -13.58 -5.22 -1.54
C ALA A 100 -13.63 -5.97 -2.88
N HIS A 101 -14.58 -6.91 -2.98
CA HIS A 101 -14.94 -7.62 -4.22
C HIS A 101 -13.78 -8.33 -4.94
N GLY A 102 -12.70 -8.67 -4.22
CA GLY A 102 -11.54 -9.35 -4.79
C GLY A 102 -10.68 -8.47 -5.72
N LEU A 103 -10.92 -7.16 -5.77
CA LEU A 103 -10.10 -6.20 -6.53
C LEU A 103 -8.68 -6.02 -5.93
N GLY A 104 -8.46 -6.55 -4.73
CA GLY A 104 -7.15 -6.54 -4.08
C GLY A 104 -6.29 -7.75 -4.42
N VAL A 105 -6.86 -8.80 -5.02
CA VAL A 105 -6.16 -10.08 -5.20
C VAL A 105 -5.31 -10.02 -6.47
N ARG A 106 -4.00 -10.27 -6.34
CA ARG A 106 -3.10 -10.38 -7.49
C ARG A 106 -3.36 -11.71 -8.20
N SER A 107 -3.41 -11.67 -9.52
CA SER A 107 -3.70 -12.85 -10.34
C SER A 107 -3.04 -12.73 -11.71
N ARG A 108 -3.07 -13.83 -12.48
CA ARG A 108 -3.00 -13.71 -13.94
C ARG A 108 -4.27 -13.00 -14.42
N ALA A 109 -4.15 -12.30 -15.53
CA ALA A 109 -5.29 -11.67 -16.16
C ALA A 109 -5.20 -11.77 -17.67
N GLU A 110 -6.35 -11.98 -18.29
CA GLU A 110 -6.59 -11.88 -19.72
C GLU A 110 -7.53 -10.70 -19.89
N VAL A 111 -7.10 -9.72 -20.67
CA VAL A 111 -7.74 -8.41 -20.73
C VAL A 111 -8.11 -8.15 -22.18
N THR A 112 -9.40 -7.90 -22.40
CA THR A 112 -9.98 -7.74 -23.75
C THR A 112 -10.75 -6.43 -23.80
N LEU A 113 -10.41 -5.58 -24.76
CA LEU A 113 -11.11 -4.33 -25.06
C LEU A 113 -12.19 -4.61 -26.08
N THR A 114 -13.44 -4.34 -25.70
CA THR A 114 -14.64 -4.49 -26.54
C THR A 114 -15.40 -3.17 -26.60
N GLU A 115 -16.44 -3.07 -27.43
CA GLU A 115 -17.35 -1.91 -27.44
C GLU A 115 -18.03 -1.67 -26.09
N ARG A 116 -18.25 -2.74 -25.30
CA ARG A 116 -18.87 -2.64 -23.97
C ARG A 116 -17.90 -2.11 -22.91
N GLY A 117 -16.59 -2.19 -23.15
CA GLY A 117 -15.54 -1.78 -22.23
C GLY A 117 -14.42 -2.80 -22.11
N VAL A 118 -13.72 -2.77 -20.97
CA VAL A 118 -12.56 -3.63 -20.70
C VAL A 118 -12.98 -4.83 -19.87
N ALA A 119 -13.03 -5.99 -20.50
CA ALA A 119 -13.28 -7.26 -19.84
C ALA A 119 -11.98 -7.82 -19.24
N VAL A 120 -12.04 -8.25 -17.98
CA VAL A 120 -10.88 -8.72 -17.22
C VAL A 120 -11.19 -10.10 -16.65
N ALA A 121 -10.72 -11.13 -17.35
CA ALA A 121 -10.77 -12.51 -16.88
C ALA A 121 -9.55 -12.80 -16.00
N ARG A 122 -9.76 -13.31 -14.79
CA ARG A 122 -8.73 -13.57 -13.79
C ARG A 122 -8.82 -15.01 -13.30
N PRO A 123 -8.11 -15.95 -13.94
CA PRO A 123 -8.09 -17.34 -13.49
C PRO A 123 -7.72 -17.45 -12.00
N GLY A 124 -8.64 -17.99 -11.19
CA GLY A 124 -8.48 -18.14 -9.74
C GLY A 124 -8.88 -16.91 -8.90
N ALA A 125 -9.45 -15.87 -9.50
CA ALA A 125 -10.10 -14.74 -8.84
C ALA A 125 -11.41 -14.38 -9.56
N GLY A 126 -12.18 -13.41 -9.04
CA GLY A 126 -13.44 -13.00 -9.67
C GLY A 126 -13.21 -12.20 -10.95
N ASP A 127 -13.92 -12.56 -12.02
CA ASP A 127 -13.92 -11.83 -13.29
C ASP A 127 -14.77 -10.56 -13.18
N PHE A 128 -14.42 -9.53 -13.95
CA PHE A 128 -15.18 -8.28 -13.94
C PHE A 128 -15.06 -7.52 -15.26
N LEU A 129 -16.03 -6.65 -15.52
CA LEU A 129 -16.05 -5.70 -16.63
C LEU A 129 -15.83 -4.29 -16.08
N ILE A 130 -14.99 -3.51 -16.78
CA ILE A 130 -14.94 -2.06 -16.64
C ILE A 130 -15.77 -1.48 -17.81
N PRO A 131 -16.97 -0.93 -17.55
CA PRO A 131 -17.81 -0.37 -18.59
C PRO A 131 -17.11 0.76 -19.35
N ALA A 132 -17.32 0.86 -20.66
CA ALA A 132 -16.68 1.87 -21.50
C ALA A 132 -17.01 3.32 -21.04
N ASP A 133 -18.22 3.56 -20.57
CA ASP A 133 -18.68 4.85 -20.02
C ASP A 133 -18.15 5.15 -18.61
N ALA A 134 -17.65 4.12 -17.92
CA ALA A 134 -16.98 4.25 -16.63
C ALA A 134 -15.48 4.54 -16.77
N VAL A 135 -14.85 4.27 -17.92
CA VAL A 135 -13.44 4.57 -18.15
C VAL A 135 -13.25 6.10 -18.17
N LEU A 136 -12.23 6.57 -17.46
CA LEU A 136 -11.83 7.98 -17.40
C LEU A 136 -10.46 8.24 -18.06
N GLY A 137 -9.64 7.19 -18.21
CA GLY A 137 -8.31 7.32 -18.76
C GLY A 137 -7.51 6.03 -18.68
N ALA A 138 -6.43 5.97 -19.46
CA ALA A 138 -5.38 4.99 -19.30
C ALA A 138 -4.03 5.70 -19.35
N ARG A 139 -3.07 5.22 -18.57
CA ARG A 139 -1.72 5.76 -18.53
C ARG A 139 -0.70 4.66 -18.30
N LEU A 140 0.54 4.95 -18.69
CA LEU A 140 1.67 4.18 -18.24
C LEU A 140 2.15 4.71 -16.89
N ASP A 141 2.40 3.81 -15.94
CA ASP A 141 2.85 4.18 -14.61
C ASP A 141 4.01 3.28 -14.16
N LYS A 142 4.69 3.67 -13.09
CA LYS A 142 5.75 2.90 -12.45
C LYS A 142 5.29 2.20 -11.19
N GLY A 143 4.16 2.59 -10.58
CA GLY A 143 3.75 2.08 -9.28
C GLY A 143 2.25 1.84 -9.16
N ILE A 144 1.86 0.66 -8.65
CA ILE A 144 0.49 0.41 -8.24
C ILE A 144 0.39 -0.65 -7.14
N ALA A 145 -0.54 -0.40 -6.22
CA ALA A 145 -0.90 -1.28 -5.12
C ALA A 145 0.33 -1.77 -4.32
N GLY A 146 1.24 -0.83 -3.99
CA GLY A 146 2.47 -1.10 -3.23
C GLY A 146 3.58 -1.82 -4.00
N LYS A 147 3.50 -1.92 -5.34
CA LYS A 147 4.59 -2.46 -6.17
C LYS A 147 5.10 -1.40 -7.15
N VAL A 148 6.41 -1.21 -7.18
CA VAL A 148 7.10 -0.35 -8.15
C VAL A 148 7.81 -1.23 -9.19
N LEU A 149 7.71 -0.84 -10.46
CA LEU A 149 8.35 -1.45 -11.61
C LEU A 149 9.18 -0.39 -12.35
N THR A 150 9.88 -0.81 -13.40
CA THR A 150 10.54 0.11 -14.34
C THR A 150 9.53 1.08 -14.95
N GLU A 151 9.99 2.26 -15.32
CA GLU A 151 9.18 3.26 -16.01
C GLU A 151 8.52 2.67 -17.26
N GLY A 152 7.23 2.95 -17.45
CA GLY A 152 6.43 2.37 -18.53
C GLY A 152 6.07 0.89 -18.36
N GLY A 153 6.38 0.28 -17.21
CA GLY A 153 6.20 -1.17 -16.99
C GLY A 153 4.79 -1.60 -16.57
N LEU A 154 3.88 -0.65 -16.33
CA LEU A 154 2.49 -0.89 -15.94
C LEU A 154 1.53 -0.09 -16.82
N LEU A 155 0.47 -0.75 -17.26
CA LEU A 155 -0.74 -0.12 -17.77
C LEU A 155 -1.68 0.12 -16.59
N VAL A 156 -2.03 1.38 -16.33
CA VAL A 156 -3.02 1.75 -15.32
C VAL A 156 -4.25 2.31 -16.01
N ILE A 157 -5.40 1.68 -15.77
CA ILE A 157 -6.71 2.12 -16.26
C ILE A 157 -7.43 2.82 -15.12
N THR A 158 -7.77 4.09 -15.30
CA THR A 158 -8.55 4.89 -14.37
C THR A 158 -10.01 4.83 -14.77
N TRP A 159 -10.89 4.48 -13.83
CA TRP A 159 -12.31 4.28 -14.08
C TRP A 159 -13.16 4.58 -12.85
N ARG A 160 -14.45 4.80 -13.05
CA ARG A 160 -15.42 5.11 -12.00
C ARG A 160 -16.21 3.86 -11.61
N LEU A 161 -16.26 3.55 -10.33
CA LEU A 161 -17.09 2.50 -9.76
C LEU A 161 -18.02 3.13 -8.71
N GLY A 162 -19.28 3.36 -9.09
CA GLY A 162 -20.22 4.17 -8.31
C GLY A 162 -19.74 5.62 -8.19
N GLU A 163 -19.55 6.08 -6.95
CA GLU A 163 -19.04 7.43 -6.61
C GLU A 163 -17.52 7.48 -6.46
N ARG A 164 -16.82 6.35 -6.61
CA ARG A 164 -15.36 6.27 -6.41
C ARG A 164 -14.64 6.20 -7.74
N THR A 165 -13.50 6.88 -7.81
CA THR A 165 -12.56 6.75 -8.93
C THR A 165 -11.43 5.83 -8.53
N LEU A 166 -11.17 4.81 -9.35
CA LEU A 166 -10.25 3.71 -9.09
C LEU A 166 -9.18 3.65 -10.18
N ASP A 167 -7.99 3.21 -9.77
CA ASP A 167 -6.88 2.89 -10.67
C ASP A 167 -6.68 1.37 -10.66
N THR A 168 -6.80 0.72 -11.82
CA THR A 168 -6.54 -0.72 -11.98
C THR A 168 -5.25 -0.95 -12.74
N GLY A 169 -4.34 -1.71 -12.14
CA GLY A 169 -3.00 -1.94 -12.68
C GLY A 169 -2.78 -3.30 -13.34
N PHE A 170 -2.28 -3.26 -14.56
CA PHE A 170 -1.93 -4.42 -15.37
C PHE A 170 -0.48 -4.38 -15.83
N ARG A 171 0.09 -5.56 -16.04
CA ARG A 171 1.31 -5.74 -16.79
C ARG A 171 1.09 -6.83 -17.84
N SER A 172 0.89 -6.43 -19.09
CA SER A 172 0.99 -7.34 -20.24
C SER A 172 2.33 -8.10 -20.25
N ASP A 173 2.28 -9.35 -20.70
CA ASP A 173 3.47 -10.16 -20.99
C ASP A 173 4.32 -9.54 -22.11
N ARG A 174 3.70 -8.75 -23.01
CA ARG A 174 4.38 -7.93 -24.04
C ARG A 174 4.29 -6.46 -23.68
N ALA A 175 5.41 -5.84 -23.33
CA ALA A 175 5.46 -4.43 -22.93
C ALA A 175 4.98 -3.46 -24.03
N ALA A 176 5.18 -3.81 -25.30
CA ALA A 176 4.71 -3.02 -26.44
C ALA A 176 3.19 -2.82 -26.46
N ASP A 177 2.42 -3.72 -25.83
CA ASP A 177 0.97 -3.64 -25.80
C ASP A 177 0.48 -2.43 -24.98
N HIS A 178 1.22 -2.03 -23.94
CA HIS A 178 0.71 -0.99 -23.04
C HIS A 178 0.47 0.34 -23.75
N ALA A 179 1.35 0.72 -24.70
CA ALA A 179 1.18 1.95 -25.48
C ALA A 179 -0.06 1.91 -26.37
N ALA A 180 -0.29 0.80 -27.08
CA ALA A 180 -1.47 0.62 -27.92
C ALA A 180 -2.78 0.67 -27.10
N TRP A 181 -2.75 0.17 -25.87
CA TRP A 181 -3.88 0.22 -24.95
C TRP A 181 -4.18 1.63 -24.44
N VAL A 182 -3.15 2.41 -24.11
CA VAL A 182 -3.31 3.82 -23.72
C VAL A 182 -3.93 4.61 -24.87
N GLU A 183 -3.45 4.41 -26.10
CA GLU A 183 -4.00 5.06 -27.29
C GLU A 183 -5.47 4.67 -27.53
N ALA A 184 -5.78 3.37 -27.53
CA ALA A 184 -7.12 2.88 -27.78
C ALA A 184 -8.14 3.37 -26.74
N LEU A 185 -7.78 3.37 -25.45
CA LEU A 185 -8.63 3.89 -24.38
C LEU A 185 -8.69 5.43 -24.38
N GLY A 186 -7.65 6.11 -24.84
CA GLY A 186 -7.64 7.56 -25.05
C GLY A 186 -8.64 8.02 -26.12
N HIS A 187 -8.84 7.23 -27.17
CA HIS A 187 -9.80 7.52 -28.24
C HIS A 187 -11.27 7.31 -27.83
N HIS A 188 -11.53 6.68 -26.68
CA HIS A 188 -12.87 6.50 -26.12
C HIS A 188 -13.33 7.67 -25.22
N LEU A 189 -12.50 8.71 -25.02
CA LEU A 189 -12.72 9.77 -24.02
C LEU A 189 -12.88 11.18 -24.62
N PRO A 190 -13.71 12.05 -24.02
CA PRO A 190 -13.58 13.50 -24.17
C PRO A 190 -12.48 14.04 -23.26
N ALA A 191 -11.35 14.46 -23.85
CA ALA A 191 -10.18 15.18 -23.30
C ALA A 191 -9.42 14.54 -22.10
N PRO A 192 -8.07 14.58 -22.08
CA PRO A 192 -7.28 13.83 -21.08
C PRO A 192 -7.33 14.46 -19.68
N LEU A 193 -7.48 13.62 -18.64
CA LEU A 193 -7.03 13.95 -17.29
C LEU A 193 -5.51 14.17 -17.32
N ALA A 194 -5.04 15.27 -16.73
CA ALA A 194 -3.63 15.64 -16.75
C ALA A 194 -2.73 14.49 -16.26
N PRO A 195 -1.58 14.23 -16.91
CA PRO A 195 -0.62 13.23 -16.47
C PRO A 195 -0.29 13.44 -14.98
N GLN A 196 -0.54 12.43 -14.17
CA GLN A 196 -0.17 12.49 -12.76
C GLN A 196 1.35 12.43 -12.67
N PRO A 197 1.99 13.31 -11.88
CA PRO A 197 3.43 13.28 -11.72
C PRO A 197 3.85 11.89 -11.19
N PRO A 198 4.97 11.35 -11.69
CA PRO A 198 5.44 10.04 -11.28
C PRO A 198 5.53 9.99 -9.75
N ALA A 199 5.11 8.88 -9.15
CA ALA A 199 5.21 8.65 -7.70
C ALA A 199 6.69 8.69 -7.24
N ASP A 200 7.22 9.89 -7.01
CA ASP A 200 8.56 10.13 -6.50
C ASP A 200 8.55 9.89 -5.00
N GLY A 201 8.66 8.60 -4.67
CA GLY A 201 8.77 8.10 -3.30
C GLY A 201 9.93 7.12 -3.18
N ALA A 202 11.11 7.47 -3.67
CA ALA A 202 12.42 6.96 -3.23
C ALA A 202 13.54 7.57 -4.09
N ARG A 203 13.96 8.79 -3.78
CA ARG A 203 15.34 9.21 -4.12
C ARG A 203 16.21 8.95 -2.90
N PRO A 204 17.17 8.02 -2.92
CA PRO A 204 18.27 8.09 -1.96
C PRO A 204 19.06 9.37 -2.27
N SER A 205 19.07 10.29 -1.32
CA SER A 205 19.92 11.48 -1.34
C SER A 205 21.38 11.08 -1.14
N HIS A 206 22.07 10.74 -2.22
CA HIS A 206 23.53 10.72 -2.24
C HIS A 206 24.03 11.31 -3.55
N ALA A 207 24.02 12.64 -3.60
CA ALA A 207 24.99 13.39 -4.37
C ALA A 207 25.62 14.37 -3.39
N THR A 208 26.70 13.93 -2.74
CA THR A 208 27.60 14.84 -2.04
C THR A 208 28.21 15.72 -3.10
N ASP A 209 27.81 16.99 -3.06
CA ASP A 209 28.42 18.11 -3.72
C ASP A 209 29.91 18.17 -3.33
N ASN A 210 30.80 17.99 -4.31
CA ASN A 210 32.22 18.28 -4.16
C ASN A 210 32.80 18.62 -5.53
N ALA A 211 32.45 19.82 -6.00
CA ALA A 211 33.28 20.57 -6.93
C ALA A 211 32.97 22.04 -6.74
N THR A 212 33.86 22.77 -6.05
CA THR A 212 34.46 24.06 -6.49
C THR A 212 35.29 24.62 -5.34
N GLU A 213 36.61 24.44 -5.41
CA GLU A 213 37.57 25.29 -4.71
C GLU A 213 38.28 26.10 -5.80
N PRO A 214 38.15 27.43 -5.84
CA PRO A 214 38.93 28.26 -6.75
C PRO A 214 40.07 28.91 -5.95
N GLU A 215 41.32 28.46 -6.15
CA GLU A 215 42.47 29.24 -5.70
C GLU A 215 43.58 29.26 -6.75
N GLY A 216 43.55 30.33 -7.55
CA GLY A 216 44.72 30.83 -8.24
C GLY A 216 44.85 32.31 -7.90
N ALA A 217 45.90 32.68 -7.16
CA ALA A 217 46.70 33.90 -7.33
C ALA A 217 47.63 34.15 -6.12
N ARG A 218 48.90 33.74 -6.24
CA ARG A 218 50.10 34.61 -6.18
C ARG A 218 51.37 33.79 -6.33
#